data_AF-E2GHR0-F1
#
_entry.id   AF-E2GHR0-F1
#
_cell.length_a   1.000
_cell.length_b   1.000
_cell.length_c   1.000
_cell.angle_alpha   90.00
_cell.angle_beta   90.00
_cell.angle_gamma   90.00
#
_symmetry.space_group_name_H-M   'P 1'
#
loop_
_entity.id
_entity.type
_entity.pdbx_description
1 polymer ?
#
loop_
_entity_poly.entity_id
_entity_poly.type
_entity_poly.pdbx_seq_one_letter_code
_entity_poly.pdbx_strand_id
1 'polypeptide(L)' 'MPLLTIGDQFPAYQLTALIGGDLSKVDAKQPGDYFTTIT' A
#
# COMPACT_ATOMS: atom_id res chain seq x y z
N MET A 1 -1.88 -16.40 -14.32
CA MET A 1 -0.75 -15.55 -13.90
C MET A 1 0.33 -15.70 -14.96
N PRO A 2 0.57 -14.72 -15.83
CA PRO A 2 1.66 -14.80 -16.81
C PRO A 2 3.01 -14.76 -16.08
N LEU A 3 3.96 -15.59 -16.51
CA LEU A 3 5.33 -15.54 -16.05
C LEU A 3 6.00 -14.32 -16.69
N LEU A 4 6.58 -13.42 -15.90
CA LEU A 4 7.35 -12.29 -16.43
C LEU A 4 8.64 -12.83 -17.08
N THR A 5 8.96 -12.31 -18.26
CA THR A 5 10.15 -12.66 -19.04
C THR A 5 11.19 -11.54 -19.00
N ILE A 6 12.37 -11.80 -19.54
CA ILE A 6 13.46 -10.83 -19.56
C ILE A 6 13.07 -9.64 -20.45
N GLY A 7 12.97 -8.45 -19.86
CA GLY A 7 12.55 -7.22 -20.54
C GLY A 7 11.16 -6.72 -20.16
N ASP A 8 10.37 -7.53 -19.44
CA ASP A 8 9.06 -7.11 -18.96
C ASP A 8 9.17 -6.19 -17.74
N GLN A 9 8.39 -5.11 -17.73
CA GLN A 9 8.22 -4.29 -16.54
C GLN A 9 7.32 -5.02 -15.55
N PHE A 10 7.67 -4.97 -14.26
CA PHE A 10 6.77 -5.44 -13.22
C PHE A 10 5.43 -4.70 -13.29
N PRO A 11 4.30 -5.42 -13.12
CA PRO A 11 3.01 -4.77 -13.07
C PRO A 11 2.97 -3.72 -11.94
N ALA A 12 2.38 -2.57 -12.21
CA ALA A 12 2.10 -1.60 -11.16
C ALA A 12 0.96 -2.17 -10.28
N TYR A 13 1.19 -2.21 -8.98
CA TYR A 13 0.20 -2.68 -8.02
C TYR A 13 -0.19 -1.54 -7.10
N GLN A 14 -1.49 -1.33 -6.98
CA GLN A 14 -2.03 -0.43 -5.97
C GLN A 14 -2.36 -1.24 -4.72
N LEU A 15 -1.64 -0.98 -3.63
CA LEU A 15 -1.77 -1.71 -2.38
C LEU A 15 -2.27 -0.79 -1.28
N THR A 16 -3.09 -1.33 -0.39
CA THR A 16 -3.50 -0.65 0.84
C THR A 16 -2.65 -1.17 1.99
N ALA A 17 -1.94 -0.27 2.67
CA ALA A 17 -1.05 -0.61 3.78
C ALA A 17 -1.37 0.21 5.01
N LEU A 18 -1.01 -0.31 6.18
CA LEU A 18 -1.11 0.44 7.43
C LEU A 18 -0.06 1.56 7.45
N ILE A 19 -0.45 2.74 7.94
CA ILE A 19 0.49 3.85 8.18
C ILE A 19 1.57 3.37 9.16
N GLY A 20 2.83 3.58 8.78
CA GLY A 20 3.97 3.23 9.62
C GLY A 20 4.16 4.19 10.78
N GLY A 21 4.79 3.72 11.86
CA GLY A 21 5.13 4.52 13.03
C GLY A 21 4.16 4.33 14.19
N ASP A 22 3.96 5.39 14.98
CA ASP A 22 3.12 5.37 16.17
C ASP A 22 1.68 5.73 15.83
N LEU A 23 0.82 4.71 15.77
CA LEU A 23 -0.60 4.85 15.43
C LEU A 23 -1.36 5.74 16.43
N SER A 24 -0.89 5.85 17.68
CA SER A 24 -1.55 6.70 18.68
C SER A 24 -1.45 8.20 18.38
N LYS A 25 -0.53 8.58 17.48
CA LYS A 25 -0.33 9.97 17.04
C LYS A 25 -1.06 10.28 15.73
N VAL A 26 -1.69 9.29 15.12
CA VAL A 26 -2.48 9.48 13.91
C VAL A 26 -3.84 10.07 14.32
N ASP A 27 -4.20 11.22 13.74
CA ASP A 27 -5.54 11.80 13.89
C ASP A 27 -6.55 11.01 13.03
N ALA A 28 -6.84 9.78 13.45
CA ALA A 28 -7.79 8.90 12.81
C ALA A 28 -9.19 9.10 13.40
N LYS A 29 -10.15 9.44 12.54
CA LYS A 29 -11.57 9.64 12.89
C LYS A 29 -12.40 8.38 12.63
N GLN A 30 -11.88 7.49 11.79
CA GLN A 30 -12.48 6.21 11.45
C GLN A 30 -11.38 5.15 11.19
N PRO A 31 -11.69 3.84 11.27
CA PRO A 31 -10.70 2.78 11.10
C PRO A 31 -9.92 2.83 9.77
N GLY A 32 -10.54 3.36 8.71
CA GLY A 32 -9.91 3.51 7.40
C GLY A 32 -8.76 4.52 7.36
N ASP A 33 -8.74 5.49 8.28
CA ASP A 33 -7.74 6.58 8.27
C ASP A 33 -6.33 6.07 8.66
N TYR A 34 -6.23 4.87 9.21
CA TYR A 34 -4.96 4.20 9.50
C TYR A 34 -4.31 3.57 8.27
N PHE A 35 -4.98 3.58 7.13
CA PHE A 35 -4.49 2.94 5.93
C PHE A 35 -4.17 3.97 4.84
N THR A 36 -3.07 3.73 4.13
CA THR A 36 -2.63 4.51 2.99
C THR A 36 -2.54 3.64 1.75
N THR A 37 -2.67 4.27 0.59
CA THR A 37 -2.43 3.62 -0.69
C THR A 37 -0.98 3.80 -1.10
N ILE A 38 -0.35 2.71 -1.56
CA ILE A 38 1.00 2.69 -2.13
C ILE A 38 0.92 2.19 -3.57
N THR A 39 1.75 2.74 -4.45
CA THR A 39 1.84 2.42 -5.88
C THR A 39 3.27 2.10 -6.27
#